data_AF-A0A4R9XIF0-F1
#
_entry.id   AF-A0A4R9XIF0-F1
#
_cell.length_a   1.000
_cell.length_b   1.000
_cell.length_c   1.000
_cell.angle_alpha   90.00
_cell.angle_beta   90.00
_cell.angle_gamma   90.00
#
_symmetry.space_group_name_H-M   'P 1'
#
loop_
_entity.id
_entity.type
_entity.pdbx_description
1 polymer ?
#
loop_
_entity_poly.entity_id
_entity_poly.type
_entity_poly.pdbx_seq_one_letter_code
_entity_poly.pdbx_strand_id
1 'polypeptide(L)'
;MPKRHLWIALALIISVTPANAETIEVTIEKLVFSPANVEAKVGDTIEWVNKDVFAHTATVKGGWEVTIPPKSSAKLTLKKVESVDYFCRFHPNMKGHVTVTSP
;
A
#
# COMPACT_ATOMS: atom_id res chain seq x y z
N MET A 1 -17.12 -58.51 -26.28
CA MET A 1 -16.51 -57.18 -26.50
C MET A 1 -16.40 -56.44 -25.17
N PRO A 2 -15.21 -56.23 -24.57
CA PRO A 2 -15.09 -55.38 -23.40
C PRO A 2 -14.71 -53.95 -23.82
N LYS A 3 -15.54 -52.97 -23.43
CA LYS A 3 -15.25 -51.54 -23.61
C LYS A 3 -14.16 -51.13 -22.62
N ARG A 4 -13.00 -50.71 -23.15
CA ARG A 4 -11.90 -50.13 -22.38
C ARG A 4 -12.26 -48.68 -22.06
N HIS A 5 -12.50 -48.37 -20.78
CA HIS A 5 -12.65 -46.99 -20.31
C HIS A 5 -11.26 -46.36 -20.19
N LEU A 6 -10.97 -45.41 -21.07
CA LEU A 6 -9.76 -44.60 -21.02
C LEU A 6 -10.02 -43.43 -20.07
N TRP A 7 -9.40 -43.47 -18.88
CA TRP A 7 -9.43 -42.35 -17.95
C TRP A 7 -8.32 -41.36 -18.35
N ILE A 8 -8.72 -40.21 -18.88
CA ILE A 8 -7.81 -39.08 -19.10
C ILE A 8 -7.73 -38.31 -17.79
N ALA A 9 -6.59 -38.38 -17.10
CA ALA A 9 -6.32 -37.53 -15.95
C ALA A 9 -5.91 -36.14 -16.44
N LEU A 10 -6.71 -35.12 -16.12
CA LEU A 10 -6.41 -33.72 -16.41
C LEU A 10 -5.49 -33.18 -15.31
N ALA A 11 -4.23 -32.96 -15.62
CA ALA A 11 -3.29 -32.29 -14.72
C ALA A 11 -3.57 -30.78 -14.70
N LEU A 12 -3.97 -30.25 -13.54
CA LEU A 12 -4.19 -28.82 -13.32
C LEU A 12 -2.82 -28.15 -13.06
N ILE A 13 -2.34 -27.35 -14.02
CA ILE A 13 -1.14 -26.53 -13.84
C ILE A 13 -1.56 -25.28 -13.06
N ILE A 14 -1.19 -25.19 -11.78
CA ILE A 14 -1.38 -23.98 -10.98
C ILE A 14 -0.24 -23.03 -11.32
N SER A 15 -0.49 -22.06 -12.18
CA SER A 15 0.44 -20.96 -12.46
C SER A 15 0.42 -20.00 -11.27
N VAL A 16 1.49 -19.98 -10.47
CA VAL A 16 1.70 -18.94 -9.44
C VAL A 16 2.28 -17.71 -10.14
N THR A 17 1.47 -16.67 -10.33
CA THR A 17 1.98 -15.38 -10.78
C THR A 17 2.70 -14.70 -9.60
N PRO A 18 3.96 -14.25 -9.75
CA PRO A 18 4.62 -13.47 -8.71
C PRO A 18 3.85 -12.17 -8.50
N ALA A 19 3.48 -11.87 -7.26
CA ALA A 19 2.97 -10.55 -6.89
C ALA A 19 4.09 -9.54 -7.10
N ASN A 20 3.93 -8.63 -8.06
CA ASN A 20 4.86 -7.52 -8.25
C ASN A 20 4.57 -6.46 -7.18
N ALA A 21 5.62 -5.93 -6.55
CA ALA A 21 5.51 -4.81 -5.63
C ALA A 21 4.98 -3.57 -6.38
N GLU A 22 3.86 -3.03 -5.91
CA GLU A 22 3.23 -1.85 -6.49
C GLU A 22 3.73 -0.57 -5.81
N THR A 23 3.68 0.56 -6.52
CA THR A 23 3.80 1.89 -5.92
C THR A 23 2.43 2.56 -5.88
N ILE A 24 1.93 2.81 -4.68
CA ILE A 24 0.62 3.43 -4.43
C ILE A 24 0.83 4.90 -4.12
N GLU A 25 0.26 5.79 -4.94
CA GLU A 25 0.38 7.23 -4.73
C GLU A 25 -0.69 7.75 -3.75
N VAL A 26 -0.26 8.62 -2.82
CA VAL A 26 -1.12 9.44 -1.97
C VAL A 26 -0.77 10.91 -2.21
N THR A 27 -1.64 11.63 -2.90
CA THR A 27 -1.50 13.08 -3.04
C THR A 27 -1.80 13.78 -1.72
N ILE A 28 -0.97 14.76 -1.35
CA ILE A 28 -1.22 15.71 -0.27
C ILE A 28 -1.53 17.06 -0.91
N GLU A 29 -2.76 17.54 -0.73
CA GLU A 29 -3.20 18.85 -1.21
C GLU A 29 -4.28 19.40 -0.28
N LYS A 30 -4.25 20.71 0.00
CA LYS A 30 -5.19 21.39 0.89
C LYS A 30 -5.26 20.73 2.28
N LEU A 31 -4.12 20.31 2.82
CA LEU A 31 -4.03 19.64 4.13
C LEU A 31 -4.82 18.33 4.21
N VAL A 32 -4.93 17.58 3.10
CA VAL A 32 -5.65 16.30 3.02
C VAL A 32 -4.78 15.25 2.34
N PHE A 33 -4.79 14.01 2.86
CA PHE A 33 -4.28 12.84 2.15
C PHE A 33 -5.36 12.29 1.21
N SER A 34 -5.01 12.07 -0.06
CA SER A 34 -5.91 11.53 -1.08
C SER A 34 -5.21 10.45 -1.92
N PRO A 35 -5.67 9.18 -1.90
CA PRO A 35 -6.81 8.70 -1.11
C PRO A 35 -6.53 8.71 0.39
N ALA A 36 -7.60 8.86 1.19
CA ALA A 36 -7.48 8.81 2.65
C ALA A 36 -7.31 7.37 3.17
N ASN A 37 -7.78 6.37 2.41
CA ASN A 37 -7.62 4.96 2.72
C ASN A 37 -6.76 4.30 1.66
N VAL A 38 -5.72 3.59 2.09
CA VAL A 38 -4.80 2.84 1.22
C VAL A 38 -4.92 1.36 1.53
N GLU A 39 -5.18 0.56 0.50
CA GLU A 39 -5.08 -0.89 0.56
C GLU A 39 -3.78 -1.30 -0.14
N ALA A 40 -2.97 -2.11 0.53
CA ALA A 40 -1.67 -2.52 0.04
C ALA A 40 -1.33 -3.96 0.46
N LYS A 41 -0.22 -4.46 -0.06
CA LYS A 41 0.39 -5.73 0.29
C LYS A 41 1.79 -5.53 0.83
N VAL A 42 2.28 -6.50 1.60
CA VAL A 42 3.69 -6.53 2.00
C VAL A 42 4.57 -6.55 0.75
N GLY A 43 5.51 -5.62 0.66
CA GLY A 43 6.36 -5.40 -0.51
C GLY A 43 6.01 -4.12 -1.29
N ASP A 44 4.77 -3.65 -1.22
CA ASP A 44 4.35 -2.42 -1.88
C ASP A 44 5.02 -1.19 -1.26
N THR A 45 5.02 -0.09 -2.00
CA THR A 45 5.55 1.20 -1.57
C THR A 45 4.47 2.26 -1.64
N ILE A 46 4.27 3.01 -0.56
CA ILE A 46 3.47 4.23 -0.60
C ILE A 46 4.37 5.39 -1.04
N GLU A 47 3.94 6.16 -2.02
CA GLU A 47 4.53 7.44 -2.41
C GLU A 47 3.58 8.58 -2.05
N TRP A 48 3.95 9.39 -1.07
CA TRP A 48 3.22 10.62 -0.79
C TRP A 48 3.74 11.75 -1.69
N VAL A 49 2.86 12.37 -2.47
CA VAL A 49 3.18 13.51 -3.35
C VAL A 49 2.61 14.78 -2.76
N ASN A 50 3.47 15.64 -2.23
CA ASN A 50 3.09 16.87 -1.57
C ASN A 50 2.96 18.03 -2.55
N LYS A 51 1.72 18.43 -2.83
CA LYS A 51 1.36 19.60 -3.64
C LYS A 51 1.18 20.86 -2.80
N ASP A 52 1.20 20.79 -1.48
CA ASP A 52 1.14 21.96 -0.62
C ASP A 52 2.47 22.72 -0.56
N VAL A 53 2.41 23.94 -0.01
CA VAL A 53 3.59 24.79 0.26
C VAL A 53 4.22 24.52 1.63
N PHE A 54 3.59 23.66 2.43
CA PHE A 54 4.05 23.28 3.77
C PHE A 54 4.68 21.89 3.73
N ALA A 55 5.60 21.63 4.66
CA ALA A 55 6.07 20.28 4.92
C ALA A 55 4.97 19.50 5.65
N HIS A 56 4.90 18.21 5.38
CA HIS A 56 3.97 17.28 6.04
C HIS A 56 4.71 16.06 6.57
N THR A 57 4.04 15.30 7.43
CA THR A 57 4.48 13.94 7.76
C THR A 57 3.36 12.94 7.51
N ALA A 58 3.72 11.70 7.24
CA ALA A 58 2.85 10.55 7.47
C ALA A 58 3.39 9.83 8.71
N THR A 59 2.65 9.91 9.82
CA THR A 59 3.10 9.45 11.14
C THR A 59 2.09 8.47 11.73
N VAL A 60 2.56 7.27 12.09
CA VAL A 60 1.82 6.34 12.96
C VAL A 60 2.31 6.54 14.40
N LYS A 61 1.39 6.74 15.34
CA LYS A 61 1.75 6.96 16.75
C LYS A 61 2.46 5.73 17.33
N GLY A 62 3.72 5.91 17.75
CA GLY A 62 4.56 4.81 18.25
C GLY A 62 5.05 3.84 17.17
N GLY A 63 4.85 4.18 15.90
CA GLY A 63 5.27 3.39 14.74
C GLY A 63 6.27 4.15 13.88
N TRP A 64 6.02 4.16 12.58
CA TRP A 64 6.87 4.82 11.59
C TRP A 64 6.46 6.29 11.38
N GLU A 65 7.41 7.08 10.87
CA GLU A 65 7.21 8.45 10.43
C GLU A 65 7.98 8.71 9.13
N VAL A 66 7.34 9.39 8.19
CA VAL A 66 7.93 9.87 6.94
C VAL A 66 7.75 11.38 6.86
N THR A 67 8.83 12.14 6.69
CA THR A 67 8.76 13.57 6.40
C THR A 67 8.65 13.80 4.89
N ILE A 68 7.70 14.62 4.47
CA ILE A 68 7.42 14.91 3.06
C ILE A 68 7.60 16.42 2.83
N PRO A 69 8.71 16.85 2.19
CA PRO A 69 8.98 18.26 1.94
C PRO A 69 7.91 18.93 1.07
N PRO A 70 7.77 20.27 1.11
CA PRO A 70 6.90 21.00 0.21
C PRO A 70 7.23 20.71 -1.26
N LYS A 71 6.21 20.61 -2.12
CA LYS A 71 6.37 20.45 -3.57
C LYS A 71 7.27 19.27 -3.98
N SER A 72 7.26 18.20 -3.19
CA SER A 72 8.14 17.03 -3.36
C SER A 72 7.41 15.73 -3.02
N SER A 73 8.08 14.58 -3.14
CA SER A 73 7.54 13.29 -2.73
C SER A 73 8.46 12.56 -1.75
N ALA A 74 7.88 11.64 -0.99
CA ALA A 74 8.61 10.73 -0.11
C ALA A 74 7.96 9.34 -0.14
N LYS A 75 8.76 8.29 0.12
CA LYS A 75 8.35 6.90 -0.05
C LYS A 75 8.55 6.05 1.21
N LEU A 76 7.68 5.07 1.40
CA LEU A 76 7.83 4.01 2.40
C LEU A 76 7.45 2.65 1.80
N THR A 77 8.41 1.72 1.79
CA THR A 77 8.13 0.31 1.47
C THR A 77 7.55 -0.40 2.69
N LEU A 78 6.40 -1.03 2.51
CA LEU A 78 5.62 -1.72 3.53
C LEU A 78 6.18 -3.13 3.73
N LYS A 79 6.62 -3.43 4.95
CA LYS A 79 7.34 -4.69 5.25
C LYS A 79 6.58 -5.60 6.22
N LYS A 80 5.42 -5.18 6.70
CA LYS A 80 4.65 -5.86 7.74
C LYS A 80 3.17 -5.81 7.40
N VAL A 81 2.46 -6.90 7.69
CA VAL A 81 0.99 -6.90 7.70
C VAL A 81 0.55 -6.04 8.89
N GLU A 82 -0.22 -5.00 8.60
CA GLU A 82 -0.70 -4.05 9.61
C GLU A 82 -1.94 -3.31 9.11
N SER A 83 -2.77 -2.83 10.03
CA SER A 83 -3.88 -1.92 9.73
C SER A 83 -3.79 -0.78 10.73
N VAL A 84 -3.39 0.41 10.24
CA VAL A 84 -3.00 1.53 11.10
C VAL A 84 -3.50 2.86 10.56
N ASP A 85 -3.94 3.71 11.48
CA ASP A 85 -4.17 5.12 11.19
C ASP A 85 -2.85 5.89 11.25
N TYR A 86 -2.66 6.80 10.31
CA TYR A 86 -1.56 7.74 10.31
C TYR A 86 -2.08 9.17 10.19
N PHE A 87 -1.25 10.13 10.62
CA PHE A 87 -1.59 11.54 10.62
C PHE A 87 -0.37 12.40 10.31
N CYS A 88 -0.60 13.66 9.97
CA CYS A 88 0.46 14.65 9.90
C CYS A 88 0.71 15.25 11.29
N ARG A 89 1.92 15.14 11.84
CA ARG A 89 2.21 15.65 13.19
C ARG A 89 2.17 17.18 13.29
N PHE A 90 2.34 17.88 12.17
CA PHE A 90 2.17 19.32 12.09
C PHE A 90 0.68 19.72 12.05
N HIS A 91 -0.20 18.82 11.58
CA HIS A 91 -1.62 19.06 11.36
C HIS A 91 -2.45 17.82 11.79
N PRO A 92 -2.69 17.59 13.09
CA PRO A 92 -3.24 16.30 13.58
C PRO A 92 -4.65 15.92 13.09
N ASN A 93 -5.39 16.85 12.49
CA ASN A 93 -6.68 16.59 11.85
C ASN A 93 -6.55 16.00 10.44
N MET A 94 -5.36 16.10 9.83
CA MET A 94 -5.04 15.49 8.55
C MET A 94 -4.69 14.03 8.81
N LYS A 95 -5.58 13.12 8.40
CA LYS A 95 -5.53 11.69 8.73
C LYS A 95 -5.66 10.83 7.47
N GLY A 96 -5.00 9.70 7.49
CA GLY A 96 -5.19 8.62 6.54
C GLY A 96 -5.13 7.27 7.25
N HIS A 97 -5.48 6.24 6.52
CA HIS A 97 -5.48 4.86 6.98
C HIS A 97 -4.77 3.99 5.95
N VAL A 98 -3.99 3.03 6.41
CA VAL A 98 -3.39 2.00 5.56
C VAL A 98 -3.72 0.62 6.12
N THR A 99 -4.20 -0.25 5.24
CA THR A 99 -4.30 -1.69 5.49
C THR A 99 -3.34 -2.43 4.57
N VAL A 100 -2.43 -3.19 5.18
CA VAL A 100 -1.40 -3.99 4.52
C VAL A 100 -1.70 -5.46 4.74
N THR A 101 -1.93 -6.20 3.67
CA THR A 101 -2.17 -7.64 3.68
C THR A 101 -0.96 -8.42 3.19
N SER A 102 -1.00 -9.75 3.28
CA SER A 102 0.02 -10.60 2.67
C SER A 102 0.01 -10.47 1.13
N PRO A 103 1.13 -10.77 0.45
CA PRO A 103 1.22 -10.75 -1.02
C PRO A 103 0.13 -11.59 -1.73
#